data_AF-A0A658NLV3-F1
#
_entry.id   AF-A0A658NLV3-F1
#
_cell.length_a   1.000
_cell.length_b   1.000
_cell.length_c   1.000
_cell.angle_alpha   90.00
_cell.angle_beta   90.00
_cell.angle_gamma   90.00
#
_symmetry.space_group_name_H-M   'P 1'
#
loop_
_entity.id
_entity.type
_entity.pdbx_description
1 polymer ?
#
loop_
_entity_poly.entity_id
_entity_poly.type
_entity_poly.pdbx_seq_one_letter_code
_entity_poly.pdbx_strand_id
1 'polypeptide(L)'
;ATWYVAVGSGGVWKTDNAGTTWTPIFDAQPTYSIGCLTLDPSNPEIVWVGTGENVSGRHVGYGDGVYRSPDGGKTWQQMGHEASEHVGKILVHPQAGQPV
;
A
#
# COMPACT_ATOMS: atom_id res chain seq x y z
N ALA A 1 -11.53 8.66 12.78
CA ALA A 1 -11.25 7.31 12.26
C ALA A 1 -10.10 7.42 11.28
N THR A 2 -9.14 6.49 11.33
CA THR A 2 -7.99 6.49 10.43
C THR A 2 -8.25 5.56 9.26
N TRP A 3 -8.09 6.05 8.04
CA TRP A 3 -8.23 5.26 6.81
C TRP A 3 -7.03 5.45 5.90
N TYR A 4 -6.80 4.44 5.06
CA TYR A 4 -5.78 4.43 4.02
C TYR A 4 -6.46 4.15 2.68
N VAL A 5 -6.02 4.84 1.63
CA VAL A 5 -6.51 4.65 0.27
C VAL A 5 -5.31 4.46 -0.66
N ALA A 6 -5.35 3.37 -1.43
CA ALA A 6 -4.44 3.11 -2.53
C ALA A 6 -5.09 3.56 -3.85
N VAL A 7 -4.33 4.27 -4.67
CA VAL A 7 -4.81 4.80 -5.95
C VAL A 7 -3.92 4.26 -7.07
N GLY A 8 -4.56 3.66 -8.09
CA GLY A 8 -3.87 3.03 -9.22
C GLY A 8 -2.83 3.93 -9.90
N SER A 9 -3.16 5.21 -10.07
CA SER A 9 -2.27 6.23 -10.63
C SER A 9 -2.22 7.47 -9.72
N GLY A 10 -1.88 7.29 -8.44
CA GLY A 10 -1.90 8.40 -7.49
C GLY A 10 -1.35 8.11 -6.09
N GLY A 11 -0.55 7.06 -5.92
CA GLY A 11 0.10 6.75 -4.66
C GLY A 11 -0.86 6.31 -3.55
N VAL A 12 -0.42 6.51 -2.31
CA VAL A 12 -1.16 6.13 -1.10
C VAL A 12 -1.45 7.36 -0.26
N TRP A 13 -2.69 7.42 0.23
CA TRP A 13 -3.21 8.53 1.02
C TRP A 13 -3.68 8.04 2.38
N LYS A 14 -3.48 8.87 3.40
CA LYS A 14 -3.96 8.63 4.76
C LYS A 14 -4.87 9.76 5.22
N THR A 15 -5.90 9.42 5.97
CA THR A 15 -6.69 10.37 6.77
C THR A 15 -6.69 9.92 8.22
N ASP A 16 -6.62 10.87 9.15
CA ASP A 16 -6.80 10.63 10.59
C ASP A 16 -8.12 11.23 11.12
N ASN A 17 -8.90 11.88 10.25
CA ASN A 17 -10.14 12.58 10.58
C ASN A 17 -11.32 12.12 9.73
N ALA A 18 -11.43 10.79 9.53
CA ALA A 18 -12.55 10.13 8.87
C ALA A 18 -12.84 10.67 7.46
N GLY A 19 -11.78 10.99 6.70
CA GLY A 19 -11.87 11.41 5.30
C GLY A 19 -12.10 12.90 5.07
N THR A 20 -12.06 13.72 6.13
CA THR A 20 -12.21 15.18 6.00
C THR A 20 -11.00 15.81 5.31
N THR A 21 -9.79 15.39 5.67
CA THR A 21 -8.54 15.76 5.00
C THR A 21 -7.66 14.55 4.78
N TRP A 22 -6.85 14.62 3.73
CA TRP A 22 -5.95 13.54 3.33
C TRP A 22 -4.53 14.04 3.19
N THR A 23 -3.57 13.20 3.58
CA THR A 23 -2.14 13.44 3.44
C THR A 23 -1.56 12.36 2.53
N PRO A 24 -0.83 12.72 1.46
CA PRO A 24 -0.11 11.73 0.68
C PRO A 24 1.05 11.19 1.53
N ILE A 25 1.19 9.87 1.56
CA ILE A 25 2.20 9.20 2.40
C ILE A 25 3.20 8.38 1.59
N PHE A 26 3.12 8.38 0.26
CA PHE A 26 3.97 7.56 -0.63
C PHE A 26 4.65 8.37 -1.76
N ASP A 27 4.53 9.70 -1.75
CA ASP A 27 5.02 10.56 -2.84
C ASP A 27 6.55 10.63 -2.94
N ALA A 28 7.27 10.16 -1.92
CA ALA A 28 8.73 10.11 -1.93
C ALA A 28 9.29 8.86 -2.63
N GLN A 29 8.42 7.92 -3.03
CA GLN A 29 8.79 6.66 -3.64
C GLN A 29 8.82 6.80 -5.17
N PRO A 30 9.64 6.00 -5.87
CA PRO A 30 9.86 6.17 -7.31
C PRO A 30 8.66 5.76 -8.17
N THR A 31 7.66 5.08 -7.62
CA THR A 31 6.42 4.72 -8.30
C THR A 31 5.21 5.38 -7.65
N TYR A 32 4.31 5.84 -8.49
CA TYR A 32 2.99 6.35 -8.10
C TYR A 32 1.88 5.31 -8.32
N SER A 33 2.23 4.16 -8.92
CA SER A 33 1.24 3.18 -9.33
C SER A 33 1.00 2.14 -8.25
N ILE A 34 -0.23 2.02 -7.74
CA ILE A 34 -0.55 1.14 -6.61
C ILE A 34 -1.55 0.05 -7.02
N GLY A 35 -1.16 -1.22 -6.79
CA GLY A 35 -2.00 -2.38 -7.07
C GLY A 35 -2.82 -2.82 -5.87
N CYS A 36 -2.24 -2.76 -4.67
CA CYS A 36 -2.96 -3.09 -3.44
C CYS A 36 -2.34 -2.42 -2.19
N LEU A 37 -3.16 -2.30 -1.15
CA LEU A 37 -2.74 -1.93 0.21
C LEU A 37 -3.38 -2.89 1.20
N THR A 38 -2.61 -3.29 2.22
CA THR A 38 -3.12 -4.05 3.35
C THR A 38 -2.47 -3.59 4.65
N LEU A 39 -3.22 -3.70 5.74
CA LEU A 39 -2.72 -3.41 7.09
C LEU A 39 -2.39 -4.73 7.77
N ASP A 40 -1.35 -4.73 8.61
CA ASP A 40 -1.10 -5.88 9.48
C ASP A 40 -2.25 -6.00 10.50
N PRO A 41 -2.94 -7.15 10.57
CA PRO A 41 -4.07 -7.32 11.48
C PRO A 41 -3.66 -7.26 12.96
N SER A 42 -2.39 -7.53 13.28
CA SER A 42 -1.88 -7.45 14.65
C SER A 42 -1.44 -6.03 15.05
N ASN A 43 -1.11 -5.18 14.08
CA ASN A 43 -0.71 -3.81 14.30
C ASN A 43 -1.00 -2.94 13.06
N PRO A 44 -2.14 -2.21 13.04
CA PRO A 44 -2.51 -1.36 11.91
C PRO A 44 -1.57 -0.19 11.58
N GLU A 45 -0.54 0.08 12.40
CA GLU A 45 0.55 1.00 12.02
C GLU A 45 1.51 0.36 11.01
N ILE A 46 1.53 -0.97 10.89
CA ILE A 46 2.28 -1.66 9.85
C ILE A 46 1.44 -1.69 8.57
N VAL A 47 1.91 -0.98 7.55
CA VAL A 47 1.24 -0.85 6.26
C VAL A 47 2.07 -1.56 5.19
N TRP A 48 1.43 -2.38 4.37
CA TRP A 48 2.02 -3.03 3.22
C TRP A 48 1.41 -2.49 1.93
N VAL A 49 2.26 -2.19 0.96
CA VAL A 49 1.86 -1.65 -0.34
C VAL A 49 2.46 -2.51 -1.44
N GLY A 50 1.61 -2.98 -2.33
CA GLY A 50 1.99 -3.60 -3.58
C GLY A 50 1.83 -2.58 -4.70
N THR A 51 2.90 -2.34 -5.45
CA THR A 51 2.91 -1.35 -6.52
C THR A 51 2.54 -1.98 -7.88
N GLY A 52 2.08 -1.15 -8.81
CA GLY A 52 1.63 -1.54 -10.14
C GLY A 52 0.15 -1.87 -10.21
N GLU A 53 -0.57 -1.19 -11.10
CA GLU A 53 -2.02 -1.32 -11.26
C GLU A 53 -2.43 -2.75 -11.61
N ASN A 54 -3.40 -3.29 -10.86
CA ASN A 54 -3.94 -4.63 -11.09
C ASN A 54 -5.28 -4.58 -11.85
N VAL A 55 -5.30 -3.87 -12.98
CA VAL A 55 -6.46 -3.79 -13.87
C VAL A 55 -6.05 -4.20 -15.27
N SER A 56 -6.86 -4.97 -16.00
CA SER A 56 -6.51 -5.45 -17.35
C SER A 56 -6.70 -4.39 -18.45
N GLY A 57 -6.49 -3.12 -18.12
CA GLY A 57 -6.63 -1.98 -19.04
C GLY A 57 -5.44 -1.81 -19.96
N ARG A 58 -5.61 -1.06 -21.05
CA ARG A 58 -4.50 -0.71 -21.96
C ARG A 58 -3.59 0.37 -21.39
N HIS A 59 -4.06 1.13 -20.39
CA HIS A 59 -3.36 2.26 -19.79
C HIS A 59 -3.17 1.93 -18.31
N VAL A 60 -2.11 1.22 -17.98
CA VAL A 60 -1.77 0.82 -16.61
C VAL A 60 -0.36 1.25 -16.26
N GLY A 61 -0.19 1.83 -15.07
CA GLY A 61 1.12 2.04 -14.48
C GLY A 61 1.73 0.71 -13.99
N TYR A 62 3.02 0.52 -14.24
CA TYR A 62 3.80 -0.53 -13.61
C TYR A 62 4.36 -0.03 -12.26
N GLY A 63 4.58 -0.98 -11.36
CA GLY A 63 5.23 -0.80 -10.08
C GLY A 63 6.65 -1.35 -10.07
N ASP A 64 7.30 -1.18 -8.93
CA ASP A 64 8.66 -1.64 -8.62
C ASP A 64 8.70 -2.51 -7.36
N GLY A 65 7.62 -3.25 -7.10
CA GLY A 65 7.56 -4.30 -6.09
C GLY A 65 6.76 -3.93 -4.84
N VAL A 66 7.23 -4.43 -3.70
CA VAL A 66 6.52 -4.37 -2.41
C VAL A 66 7.21 -3.41 -1.46
N TYR A 67 6.41 -2.61 -0.75
CA TYR A 67 6.88 -1.71 0.30
C TYR A 67 6.20 -2.01 1.63
N ARG A 68 6.94 -1.79 2.71
CA ARG A 68 6.46 -1.88 4.09
C ARG A 68 6.75 -0.60 4.84
N SER A 69 5.76 -0.08 5.55
CA SER A 69 5.93 0.96 6.55
C SER A 69 5.66 0.37 7.94
N PRO A 70 6.52 0.60 8.95
CA PRO A 70 6.28 0.20 10.33
C PRO A 70 5.56 1.26 11.18
N ASP A 71 5.27 2.45 10.63
CA ASP A 71 4.93 3.66 11.39
C ASP A 71 3.79 4.48 10.76
N GLY A 72 2.82 3.79 10.16
CA GLY A 72 1.60 4.39 9.62
C GLY A 72 1.83 5.19 8.35
N GLY A 73 2.86 4.84 7.58
CA GLY A 73 3.21 5.46 6.30
C GLY A 73 4.19 6.63 6.40
N LYS A 74 4.85 6.86 7.54
CA LYS A 74 5.82 7.96 7.67
C LYS A 74 7.16 7.60 7.06
N THR A 75 7.57 6.34 7.19
CA THR A 75 8.77 5.77 6.57
C THR A 75 8.44 4.48 5.83
N TRP A 76 9.20 4.21 4.76
CA TRP A 76 8.99 3.06 3.89
C TRP A 76 10.30 2.31 3.66
N GLN A 77 10.20 0.98 3.65
CA GLN A 77 11.24 0.06 3.27
C GLN A 77 10.80 -0.73 2.05
N GLN A 78 11.64 -0.79 1.02
CA GLN A 78 11.43 -1.67 -0.13
C GLN A 78 11.74 -3.12 0.26
N MET A 79 10.84 -4.02 -0.07
CA MET A 79 10.84 -5.42 0.36
C MET A 79 11.12 -6.39 -0.80
N GLY A 80 11.52 -5.87 -1.97
CA GLY A 80 11.84 -6.62 -3.17
C GLY A 80 10.66 -6.79 -4.13
N HIS A 81 10.79 -7.73 -5.06
CA HIS A 81 9.84 -8.01 -6.14
C HIS A 81 9.78 -6.91 -7.22
N GLU A 82 10.92 -6.27 -7.49
CA GLU A 82 11.04 -5.14 -8.41
C GLU A 82 10.63 -5.48 -9.85
N ALA A 83 10.83 -6.73 -10.26
CA ALA A 83 10.48 -7.23 -11.58
C ALA A 83 9.02 -7.71 -11.71
N SER A 84 8.21 -7.63 -10.63
CA SER A 84 6.84 -8.12 -10.68
C SER A 84 5.91 -7.23 -11.49
N GLU A 85 6.23 -5.94 -11.63
CA GLU A 85 5.48 -4.88 -12.33
C GLU A 85 4.05 -4.64 -11.83
N HIS A 86 3.35 -5.66 -11.32
CA HIS A 86 1.95 -5.63 -10.90
C HIS A 86 1.74 -6.50 -9.66
N VAL A 87 1.74 -5.89 -8.48
CA VAL A 87 1.44 -6.56 -7.22
C VAL A 87 -0.04 -6.38 -6.88
N GLY A 88 -0.86 -7.35 -7.28
CA GLY A 88 -2.32 -7.25 -7.16
C GLY A 88 -2.93 -7.59 -5.81
N LYS A 89 -2.20 -8.26 -4.93
CA LYS A 89 -2.66 -8.62 -3.58
C LYS A 89 -1.49 -8.95 -2.66
N ILE A 90 -1.57 -8.49 -1.41
CA ILE A 90 -0.71 -8.89 -0.30
C ILE A 90 -1.60 -9.47 0.80
N LEU A 91 -1.23 -10.63 1.34
CA LEU A 91 -1.88 -11.24 2.49
C LEU A 91 -0.88 -11.31 3.63
N VAL A 92 -1.23 -10.72 4.78
CA VAL A 92 -0.43 -10.82 6.00
C VAL A 92 -0.97 -12.00 6.80
N HIS A 93 -0.11 -12.97 7.11
CA HIS A 93 -0.52 -14.10 7.94
C HIS A 93 -0.89 -13.58 9.33
N PRO A 94 -2.13 -13.81 9.82
CA PRO A 94 -2.51 -13.39 11.16
C PRO A 94 -1.70 -14.19 12.19
N GLN A 95 -1.31 -13.56 13.29
CA GLN A 95 -0.76 -14.33 14.41
C GLN A 95 -1.84 -15.27 14.97
N ALA A 96 -1.42 -16.39 15.55
CA ALA A 96 -2.33 -17.41 16.08
C ALA A 96 -3.38 -16.77 17.02
N GLY A 97 -4.66 -16.98 16.71
CA GLY A 97 -5.79 -16.53 17.53
C GLY A 97 -6.57 -15.32 17.00
N GLN A 98 -6.22 -14.74 15.85
CA GLN A 98 -7.04 -13.71 15.18
C GLN A 98 -7.88 -14.34 14.04
N PRO A 99 -9.17 -13.98 13.89
CA PRO A 99 -9.98 -14.43 12.76
C PRO A 99 -9.43 -13.85 11.44
N VAL A 100 -9.49 -14.67 10.37
CA VAL A 100 -9.11 -14.31 8.99
C VAL A 100 -10.13 -13.40 8.31
#